data_AF-A0A4R5LRA9-F1
#
_entry.id   AF-A0A4R5LRA9-F1
#
_cell.length_a   1.000
_cell.length_b   1.000
_cell.length_c   1.000
_cell.angle_alpha   90.00
_cell.angle_beta   90.00
_cell.angle_gamma   90.00
#
_symmetry.space_group_name_H-M   'P 1'
#
loop_
_entity.id
_entity.type
_entity.pdbx_description
1 polymer ?
#
loop_
_entity_poly.entity_id
_entity_poly.type
_entity_poly.pdbx_seq_one_letter_code
_entity_poly.pdbx_strand_id
1 'polypeptide(L)'
;MPRLDISRIEDRFPTIYITLISVLLAVGLEDVISQVRTVESNELFNWVIAIYVSGTTLAAWTGYSFIAITQVRRPRLFDSVNVFALAIGIFIINSSVGKAHHWFFFATSLYMFLAAYAVVYNISMLAEVMPFDMQFRDWAPCLWGTLFYSPPAALAGWLSYKGFIAESTEILLALVVMTQPPLWALSFYKMWKTAMNRARESS
;
A
#
# COMPACT_ATOMS: atom_id res chain seq x y z
N MET A 1 -37.26 4.61 18.49
CA MET A 1 -35.88 4.58 17.95
C MET A 1 -35.86 5.43 16.68
N PRO A 2 -35.02 6.47 16.60
CA PRO A 2 -34.87 7.23 15.35
C PRO A 2 -34.37 6.29 14.25
N ARG A 3 -35.02 6.33 13.07
CA ARG A 3 -34.58 5.53 11.92
C ARG A 3 -33.18 5.99 11.51
N LEU A 4 -32.27 5.04 11.33
CA LEU A 4 -30.93 5.31 10.85
C LEU A 4 -31.04 5.92 9.45
N ASP A 5 -30.52 7.14 9.26
CA ASP A 5 -30.55 7.82 7.97
C ASP A 5 -29.39 7.33 7.10
N ILE A 6 -29.68 6.36 6.24
CA ILE A 6 -28.65 5.60 5.54
C ILE A 6 -27.96 6.45 4.46
N SER A 7 -28.68 7.35 3.79
CA SER A 7 -28.10 8.25 2.77
C SER A 7 -27.05 9.16 3.40
N ARG A 8 -27.30 9.68 4.60
CA ARG A 8 -26.34 10.49 5.35
C ARG A 8 -25.07 9.73 5.74
N ILE A 9 -25.16 8.41 5.92
CA ILE A 9 -23.99 7.55 6.19
C ILE A 9 -23.19 7.32 4.91
N GLU A 10 -23.87 7.07 3.79
CA GLU A 10 -23.26 6.90 2.47
C GLU A 10 -22.48 8.16 2.04
N ASP A 11 -23.04 9.36 2.28
CA ASP A 11 -22.39 10.64 1.97
C ASP A 11 -21.16 10.93 2.84
N ARG A 12 -21.16 10.48 4.10
CA ARG A 12 -20.07 10.74 5.06
C ARG A 12 -18.97 9.69 5.03
N PHE A 13 -19.24 8.53 4.45
CA PHE A 13 -18.32 7.40 4.43
C PHE A 13 -16.95 7.76 3.82
N PRO A 14 -16.84 8.43 2.66
CA PRO A 14 -15.54 8.80 2.09
C PRO A 14 -14.68 9.61 3.04
N THR A 15 -15.25 10.62 3.69
CA THR A 15 -14.54 11.49 4.64
C THR A 15 -14.05 10.72 5.85
N ILE A 16 -14.90 9.86 6.43
CA ILE A 16 -14.52 9.03 7.60
C ILE A 16 -13.41 8.05 7.22
N TYR A 17 -13.55 7.40 6.07
CA TYR A 17 -12.59 6.42 5.57
C TYR A 17 -11.22 7.04 5.29
N ILE A 18 -11.18 8.18 4.59
CA ILE A 18 -9.93 8.92 4.34
C ILE A 18 -9.30 9.37 5.65
N THR A 19 -10.09 9.88 6.59
CA THR A 19 -9.58 10.32 7.90
C THR A 19 -8.92 9.17 8.66
N LEU A 20 -9.60 8.02 8.73
CA LEU A 20 -9.07 6.83 9.41
C LEU A 20 -7.75 6.38 8.79
N ILE A 21 -7.69 6.32 7.46
CA ILE A 21 -6.47 5.95 6.73
C ILE A 21 -5.36 6.95 6.96
N SER A 22 -5.65 8.25 6.86
CA SER A 22 -4.67 9.31 7.10
C SER A 22 -4.05 9.21 8.49
N VAL A 23 -4.85 8.96 9.53
CA VAL A 23 -4.35 8.80 10.90
C VAL A 23 -3.46 7.55 11.01
N LEU A 24 -3.92 6.39 10.53
CA LEU A 24 -3.16 5.15 10.63
C LEU A 24 -1.83 5.21 9.87
N LEU A 25 -1.85 5.79 8.67
CA LEU A 25 -0.68 5.96 7.83
C LEU A 25 0.29 7.02 8.37
N ALA A 26 -0.23 8.11 8.95
CA ALA A 26 0.60 9.13 9.60
C ALA A 26 1.36 8.55 10.80
N VAL A 27 0.71 7.71 11.62
CA VAL A 27 1.36 7.00 12.73
C VAL A 27 2.50 6.10 12.21
N GLY A 28 2.28 5.39 11.11
CA GLY A 28 3.33 4.58 10.48
C GLY A 28 4.53 5.41 9.97
N LEU A 29 4.29 6.59 9.39
CA LEU A 29 5.35 7.50 8.97
C LEU A 29 6.12 8.10 10.14
N GLU A 30 5.42 8.52 11.19
CA GLU A 30 6.03 9.05 12.39
C GLU A 30 6.95 8.01 13.04
N ASP A 31 6.46 6.78 13.15
CA ASP A 31 7.20 5.65 13.71
C ASP A 31 8.48 5.35 12.92
N VAL A 32 8.43 5.29 11.58
CA VAL A 32 9.63 5.03 10.77
C VAL A 32 10.65 6.16 10.90
N ILE A 33 10.21 7.42 10.90
CA ILE A 33 11.10 8.58 11.05
C ILE A 33 11.74 8.57 12.44
N SER A 34 10.97 8.24 13.49
CA SER A 34 11.47 8.13 14.85
C SER A 34 12.53 7.04 14.95
N GLN A 35 12.25 5.84 14.44
CA GLN A 35 13.19 4.72 14.48
C GLN A 35 14.49 5.04 13.74
N VAL A 36 14.41 5.59 12.52
CA VAL A 36 15.60 5.96 11.73
C VAL A 36 16.47 7.00 12.44
N ARG A 37 15.87 7.92 13.20
CA ARG A 37 16.62 8.92 14.00
C ARG A 37 17.36 8.31 15.19
N THR A 38 16.90 7.18 15.70
CA THR A 38 17.47 6.52 16.89
C THR A 38 18.56 5.50 16.57
N VAL A 39 18.67 5.03 15.32
CA VAL A 39 19.72 4.09 14.93
C VAL A 39 21.01 4.88 14.68
N GLU A 40 22.00 4.69 15.55
CA GLU A 40 23.24 5.49 15.65
C GLU A 40 24.29 5.18 14.56
N SER A 41 23.93 4.52 13.46
CA SER A 41 24.81 4.30 12.31
C SER A 41 24.07 4.59 11.00
N ASN A 42 24.75 5.30 10.11
CA ASN A 42 24.37 5.55 8.72
C ASN A 42 24.37 4.25 7.87
N GLU A 43 23.76 3.18 8.35
CA GLU A 43 23.52 2.01 7.54
C GLU A 43 22.54 2.40 6.43
N LEU A 44 23.07 2.51 5.22
CA LEU A 44 22.35 2.82 3.99
C LEU A 44 21.05 2.01 3.88
N PHE A 45 21.06 0.78 4.40
CA PHE A 45 19.90 -0.11 4.45
C PHE A 45 18.72 0.47 5.26
N ASN A 46 18.95 1.08 6.42
CA ASN A 46 17.89 1.69 7.22
C ASN A 46 17.25 2.88 6.49
N TRP A 47 18.03 3.67 5.75
CA TRP A 47 17.53 4.73 4.89
C TRP A 47 16.70 4.18 3.72
N VAL A 48 17.12 3.05 3.14
CA VAL A 48 16.36 2.32 2.12
C VAL A 48 15.01 1.88 2.67
N ILE A 49 14.96 1.30 3.88
CA ILE A 49 13.69 0.94 4.55
C ILE A 49 12.82 2.19 4.75
N ALA A 50 13.40 3.29 5.25
CA ALA A 50 12.67 4.53 5.52
C ALA A 50 12.01 5.11 4.27
N ILE A 51 12.76 5.19 3.16
CA ILE A 51 12.25 5.69 1.88
C ILE A 51 11.20 4.72 1.34
N TYR A 52 11.43 3.41 1.44
CA TYR A 52 10.47 2.39 1.01
C TYR A 52 9.13 2.52 1.75
N VAL A 53 9.16 2.57 3.08
CA VAL A 53 7.96 2.74 3.92
C VAL A 53 7.26 4.05 3.57
N SER A 54 8.01 5.13 3.42
CA SER A 54 7.45 6.45 3.10
C SER A 54 6.73 6.44 1.75
N GLY A 55 7.38 5.91 0.71
CA GLY A 55 6.78 5.75 -0.60
C GLY A 55 5.55 4.84 -0.57
N THR A 56 5.65 3.71 0.12
CA THR A 56 4.54 2.74 0.28
C THR A 56 3.34 3.39 0.96
N THR A 57 3.58 4.18 2.00
CA THR A 57 2.55 4.88 2.75
C THR A 57 1.85 5.93 1.90
N LEU A 58 2.61 6.76 1.18
CA LEU A 58 2.04 7.76 0.26
C LEU A 58 1.25 7.11 -0.88
N ALA A 59 1.75 6.00 -1.43
CA ALA A 59 1.08 5.25 -2.49
C ALA A 59 -0.24 4.64 -2.00
N ALA A 60 -0.24 4.03 -0.81
CA ALA A 60 -1.45 3.50 -0.18
C ALA A 60 -2.46 4.63 0.10
N TRP A 61 -2.02 5.73 0.73
CA TRP A 61 -2.89 6.88 1.01
C TRP A 61 -3.56 7.41 -0.26
N THR A 62 -2.80 7.57 -1.34
CA THR A 62 -3.31 8.07 -2.62
C THR A 62 -4.34 7.10 -3.21
N GLY A 63 -4.02 5.81 -3.27
CA GLY A 63 -4.91 4.80 -3.83
C GLY A 63 -6.23 4.70 -3.07
N TYR A 64 -6.17 4.64 -1.75
CA TYR A 64 -7.38 4.56 -0.93
C TYR A 64 -8.20 5.83 -0.93
N SER A 65 -7.56 7.00 -0.94
CA SER A 65 -8.28 8.27 -1.04
C SER A 65 -9.08 8.34 -2.32
N PHE A 66 -8.51 7.89 -3.44
CA PHE A 66 -9.24 7.81 -4.70
C PHE A 66 -10.42 6.83 -4.64
N ILE A 67 -10.20 5.62 -4.13
CA ILE A 67 -11.28 4.62 -4.02
C ILE A 67 -12.42 5.16 -3.15
N ALA A 68 -12.10 5.83 -2.05
CA ALA A 68 -13.09 6.42 -1.17
C ALA A 68 -13.87 7.55 -1.87
N ILE A 69 -13.19 8.46 -2.57
CA ILE A 69 -13.84 9.59 -3.27
C ILE A 69 -14.72 9.09 -4.42
N THR A 70 -14.32 8.03 -5.10
CA THR A 70 -15.07 7.47 -6.24
C THR A 70 -16.28 6.64 -5.83
N GLN A 71 -16.46 6.35 -4.53
CA GLN A 71 -17.52 5.48 -4.04
C GLN A 71 -18.43 6.19 -3.04
N VAL A 72 -19.62 6.61 -3.48
CA VAL A 72 -20.74 6.93 -2.57
C VAL A 72 -21.50 5.63 -2.31
N ARG A 73 -21.17 4.92 -1.24
CA ARG A 73 -21.80 3.64 -0.89
C ARG A 73 -21.81 3.38 0.61
N ARG A 74 -22.49 2.30 1.00
CA ARG A 74 -22.50 1.82 2.39
C ARG A 74 -21.13 1.24 2.79
N PRO A 75 -20.65 1.56 4.00
CA PRO A 75 -19.48 0.89 4.58
C PRO A 75 -19.73 -0.61 4.70
N ARG A 76 -18.76 -1.42 4.25
CA ARG A 76 -18.70 -2.87 4.46
C ARG A 76 -17.66 -3.17 5.54
N LEU A 77 -17.86 -4.23 6.31
CA LEU A 77 -16.88 -4.67 7.33
C LEU A 77 -15.48 -4.85 6.74
N PHE A 78 -15.41 -5.42 5.53
CA PHE A 78 -14.15 -5.68 4.85
C PHE A 78 -13.39 -4.41 4.44
N ASP A 79 -14.05 -3.25 4.35
CA ASP A 79 -13.37 -1.97 4.13
C ASP A 79 -12.44 -1.64 5.29
N SER A 80 -12.94 -1.81 6.52
CA SER A 80 -12.15 -1.60 7.72
C SER A 80 -11.05 -2.65 7.86
N VAL A 81 -11.37 -3.93 7.64
CA VAL A 81 -10.37 -5.02 7.71
C VAL A 81 -9.21 -4.77 6.73
N ASN A 82 -9.52 -4.35 5.50
CA ASN A 82 -8.52 -4.06 4.48
C ASN A 82 -7.57 -2.92 4.90
N VAL A 83 -8.12 -1.82 5.41
CA VAL A 83 -7.34 -0.67 5.90
C VAL A 83 -6.44 -1.06 7.08
N PHE A 84 -6.99 -1.75 8.07
CA PHE A 84 -6.22 -2.16 9.24
C PHE A 84 -5.14 -3.18 8.88
N ALA A 85 -5.43 -4.14 8.00
CA ALA A 85 -4.45 -5.14 7.58
C ALA A 85 -3.21 -4.50 6.93
N LEU A 86 -3.40 -3.49 6.09
CA LEU A 86 -2.28 -2.76 5.49
C LEU A 86 -1.53 -1.89 6.48
N ALA A 87 -2.23 -1.19 7.38
CA ALA A 87 -1.59 -0.42 8.43
C ALA A 87 -0.71 -1.33 9.32
N ILE A 88 -1.22 -2.51 9.68
CA ILE A 88 -0.47 -3.54 10.40
C ILE A 88 0.73 -4.02 9.57
N GLY A 89 0.55 -4.24 8.26
CA GLY A 89 1.65 -4.63 7.38
C GLY A 89 2.78 -3.59 7.32
N ILE A 90 2.44 -2.30 7.22
CA ILE A 90 3.41 -1.19 7.28
C ILE A 90 4.11 -1.16 8.63
N PHE A 91 3.38 -1.32 9.73
CA PHE A 91 3.95 -1.38 11.07
C PHE A 91 4.94 -2.55 11.23
N ILE A 92 4.63 -3.72 10.65
CA ILE A 92 5.54 -4.87 10.64
C ILE A 92 6.83 -4.55 9.87
N ILE A 93 6.73 -3.87 8.72
CA ILE A 93 7.92 -3.41 7.98
C ILE A 93 8.73 -2.44 8.84
N ASN A 94 8.09 -1.44 9.45
CA ASN A 94 8.79 -0.48 10.33
C ASN A 94 9.56 -1.19 11.43
N SER A 95 8.98 -2.22 12.05
CA SER A 95 9.61 -2.98 13.12
C SER A 95 10.90 -3.71 12.71
N SER A 96 11.25 -3.72 11.42
CA SER A 96 12.52 -4.24 10.89
C SER A 96 13.65 -3.22 10.86
N VAL A 97 13.38 -1.92 11.06
CA VAL A 97 14.41 -0.88 11.15
C VAL A 97 15.35 -1.17 12.33
N GLY A 98 16.66 -1.12 12.09
CA GLY A 98 17.67 -1.46 13.09
C GLY A 98 17.77 -2.95 13.44
N LYS A 99 17.08 -3.83 12.70
CA LYS A 99 17.24 -5.30 12.81
C LYS A 99 18.01 -5.84 11.60
N ALA A 100 18.43 -7.10 11.69
CA ALA A 100 19.08 -7.79 10.58
C ALA A 100 18.23 -7.79 9.29
N HIS A 101 18.87 -7.61 8.15
CA HIS A 101 18.23 -7.33 6.85
C HIS A 101 17.20 -8.39 6.39
N HIS A 102 17.37 -9.66 6.76
CA HIS A 102 16.38 -10.70 6.43
C HIS A 102 14.98 -10.41 6.97
N TRP A 103 14.87 -9.73 8.11
CA TRP A 103 13.57 -9.35 8.68
C TRP A 103 12.82 -8.36 7.80
N PHE A 104 13.53 -7.41 7.18
CA PHE A 104 12.94 -6.49 6.22
C PHE A 104 12.34 -7.25 5.03
N PHE A 105 13.06 -8.23 4.48
CA PHE A 105 12.59 -9.01 3.33
C PHE A 105 11.37 -9.88 3.67
N PHE A 106 11.34 -10.53 4.84
CA PHE A 106 10.17 -11.28 5.27
C PHE A 106 8.96 -10.37 5.54
N ALA A 107 9.17 -9.25 6.22
CA ALA A 107 8.13 -8.25 6.46
C ALA A 107 7.55 -7.70 5.15
N THR A 108 8.44 -7.40 4.20
CA THR A 108 8.06 -6.90 2.87
C THR A 108 7.28 -7.95 2.09
N SER A 109 7.69 -9.22 2.13
CA SER A 109 6.95 -10.31 1.49
C SER A 109 5.51 -10.42 2.04
N LEU A 110 5.37 -10.42 3.37
CA LEU A 110 4.06 -10.44 4.02
C LEU A 110 3.21 -9.22 3.62
N TYR A 111 3.80 -8.02 3.65
CA TYR A 111 3.13 -6.81 3.21
C TYR A 111 2.67 -6.90 1.76
N MET A 112 3.51 -7.38 0.84
CA MET A 112 3.16 -7.54 -0.57
C MET A 112 2.00 -8.53 -0.78
N PHE A 113 1.94 -9.59 0.02
CA PHE A 113 0.81 -10.52 0.03
C PHE A 113 -0.50 -9.86 0.49
N LEU A 114 -0.46 -9.12 1.60
CA LEU A 114 -1.61 -8.36 2.10
C LEU A 114 -2.04 -7.28 1.09
N ALA A 115 -1.07 -6.58 0.49
CA ALA A 115 -1.30 -5.58 -0.53
C ALA A 115 -1.93 -6.19 -1.79
N ALA A 116 -1.51 -7.37 -2.23
CA ALA A 116 -2.14 -8.06 -3.35
C ALA A 116 -3.63 -8.31 -3.11
N TYR A 117 -4.00 -8.79 -1.92
CA TYR A 117 -5.40 -8.96 -1.53
C TYR A 117 -6.14 -7.62 -1.54
N ALA A 118 -5.54 -6.59 -0.96
CA ALA A 118 -6.10 -5.24 -0.92
C ALA A 118 -6.36 -4.68 -2.32
N VAL A 119 -5.45 -4.89 -3.28
CA VAL A 119 -5.63 -4.47 -4.68
C VAL A 119 -6.84 -5.17 -5.28
N VAL A 120 -6.90 -6.50 -5.15
CA VAL A 120 -7.97 -7.31 -5.74
C VAL A 120 -9.32 -6.88 -5.19
N TYR A 121 -9.41 -6.68 -3.88
CA TYR A 121 -10.61 -6.17 -3.23
C TYR A 121 -11.00 -4.78 -3.74
N ASN A 122 -10.05 -3.86 -3.84
CA ASN A 122 -10.32 -2.51 -4.31
C ASN A 122 -10.73 -2.46 -5.79
N ILE A 123 -10.17 -3.31 -6.64
CA ILE A 123 -10.56 -3.46 -8.04
C ILE A 123 -11.99 -3.99 -8.13
N SER A 124 -12.33 -5.05 -7.39
CA SER A 124 -13.69 -5.60 -7.43
C SER A 124 -14.71 -4.58 -6.95
N MET A 125 -14.38 -3.83 -5.90
CA MET A 125 -15.22 -2.74 -5.40
C MET A 125 -15.40 -1.61 -6.41
N LEU A 126 -14.33 -1.19 -7.10
CA LEU A 126 -14.42 -0.16 -8.13
C LEU A 126 -15.23 -0.63 -9.34
N ALA A 127 -15.09 -1.89 -9.75
CA ALA A 127 -15.84 -2.48 -10.85
C ALA A 127 -17.36 -2.47 -10.63
N GLU A 128 -17.83 -2.47 -9.37
CA GLU A 128 -19.26 -2.35 -9.06
C GLU A 128 -19.82 -0.93 -9.31
N VAL A 129 -18.97 0.11 -9.27
CA VAL A 129 -19.42 1.51 -9.16
C VAL A 129 -19.07 2.35 -10.38
N MET A 130 -17.99 2.02 -11.08
CA MET A 130 -17.53 2.83 -12.20
C MET A 130 -18.42 2.65 -13.44
N PRO A 131 -18.72 3.73 -14.18
CA PRO A 131 -19.63 3.69 -15.33
C PRO A 131 -19.02 3.04 -16.57
N PHE A 132 -17.86 2.39 -16.43
CA PHE A 132 -17.15 1.77 -17.53
C PHE A 132 -16.43 0.49 -17.12
N ASP A 133 -16.26 -0.40 -18.09
CA ASP A 133 -15.53 -1.65 -17.93
C ASP A 133 -14.08 -1.37 -17.56
N MET A 134 -13.76 -1.61 -16.28
CA MET A 134 -12.40 -1.58 -15.78
C MET A 134 -11.64 -2.77 -16.35
N GLN A 135 -10.57 -2.49 -17.10
CA GLN A 135 -9.71 -3.56 -17.58
C GLN A 135 -8.66 -3.88 -16.53
N PHE A 136 -8.45 -5.17 -16.27
CA PHE A 136 -7.38 -5.65 -15.39
C PHE A 136 -6.00 -5.07 -15.75
N ARG A 137 -5.77 -4.77 -17.04
CA ARG A 137 -4.55 -4.12 -17.55
C ARG A 137 -4.27 -2.75 -16.91
N ASP A 138 -5.31 -2.02 -16.49
CA ASP A 138 -5.16 -0.69 -15.90
C ASP A 138 -4.53 -0.76 -14.49
N TRP A 139 -4.73 -1.89 -13.81
CA TRP A 139 -4.18 -2.20 -12.49
C TRP A 139 -3.00 -3.16 -12.52
N ALA A 140 -2.69 -3.72 -13.68
CA ALA A 140 -1.64 -4.71 -13.84
C ALA A 140 -0.28 -4.27 -13.25
N PRO A 141 0.25 -3.06 -13.46
CA PRO A 141 1.58 -2.73 -12.92
C PRO A 141 1.63 -2.81 -11.38
N CYS A 142 0.52 -2.48 -10.72
CA CYS A 142 0.33 -2.53 -9.27
C CYS A 142 0.12 -3.97 -8.78
N LEU A 143 -0.76 -4.73 -9.43
CA LEU A 143 -1.12 -6.09 -9.03
C LEU A 143 0.00 -7.09 -9.32
N TRP A 144 0.69 -6.92 -10.45
CA TRP A 144 1.91 -7.67 -10.76
C TRP A 144 3.04 -7.23 -9.81
N GLY A 145 3.14 -5.94 -9.50
CA GLY A 145 4.09 -5.41 -8.53
C GLY A 145 3.92 -6.00 -7.12
N THR A 146 2.71 -6.31 -6.66
CA THR A 146 2.51 -6.94 -5.35
C THR A 146 2.64 -8.47 -5.39
N LEU A 147 2.06 -9.14 -6.38
CA LEU A 147 2.09 -10.60 -6.46
C LEU A 147 3.47 -11.16 -6.82
N PHE A 148 4.17 -10.54 -7.77
CA PHE A 148 5.46 -11.06 -8.23
C PHE A 148 6.61 -10.67 -7.32
N TYR A 149 6.47 -9.66 -6.45
CA TYR A 149 7.52 -9.28 -5.51
C TYR A 149 7.44 -10.05 -4.19
N SER A 150 6.27 -10.60 -3.83
CA SER A 150 6.12 -11.36 -2.58
C SER A 150 7.03 -12.60 -2.52
N PRO A 151 7.03 -13.55 -3.49
CA PRO A 151 7.90 -14.72 -3.43
C PRO A 151 9.40 -14.39 -3.52
N PRO A 152 9.88 -13.50 -4.42
CA PRO A 152 11.28 -13.09 -4.44
C PRO A 152 11.75 -12.39 -3.16
N ALA A 153 10.90 -11.58 -2.52
CA ALA A 153 11.22 -10.99 -1.22
C ALA A 153 11.38 -12.07 -0.14
N ALA A 154 10.49 -13.08 -0.08
CA ALA A 154 10.64 -14.19 0.85
C ALA A 154 11.94 -14.98 0.59
N LEU A 155 12.27 -15.22 -0.69
CA LEU A 155 13.51 -15.89 -1.08
C LEU A 155 14.75 -15.08 -0.68
N ALA A 156 14.73 -13.76 -0.92
CA ALA A 156 15.80 -12.86 -0.49
C ALA A 156 15.99 -12.90 1.04
N GLY A 157 14.89 -12.89 1.80
CA GLY A 157 14.93 -13.03 3.26
C GLY A 157 15.52 -14.36 3.71
N TRP A 158 15.15 -15.46 3.05
CA TRP A 158 15.71 -16.78 3.34
C TRP A 158 17.20 -16.89 2.99
N LEU A 159 17.62 -16.36 1.84
CA LEU A 159 19.02 -16.35 1.41
C LEU A 159 19.89 -15.48 2.34
N SER A 160 19.39 -14.31 2.73
CA SER A 160 20.00 -13.42 3.72
C SER A 160 20.15 -14.12 5.07
N TYR A 161 19.08 -14.76 5.57
CA TYR A 161 19.10 -15.52 6.83
C TYR A 161 20.13 -16.65 6.84
N LYS A 162 20.34 -17.31 5.69
CA LYS A 162 21.36 -18.36 5.52
C LYS A 162 22.77 -17.83 5.28
N GLY A 163 22.94 -16.52 5.13
CA GLY A 163 24.24 -15.90 4.81
C GLY A 163 24.75 -16.27 3.40
N PHE A 164 23.85 -16.64 2.49
CA PHE A 164 24.24 -16.99 1.10
C PHE A 164 24.46 -15.77 0.21
N ILE A 165 23.99 -14.59 0.62
CA ILE A 165 24.14 -13.34 -0.11
C ILE A 165 24.91 -12.33 0.73
N ALA A 166 25.73 -11.51 0.07
CA ALA A 166 26.46 -10.43 0.71
C ALA A 166 25.55 -9.21 0.93
N GLU A 167 25.92 -8.34 1.87
CA GLU A 167 25.20 -7.11 2.22
C GLU A 167 24.92 -6.21 0.99
N SER A 168 25.89 -6.09 0.07
CA SER A 168 25.71 -5.32 -1.17
C SER A 168 24.59 -5.87 -2.06
N THR A 169 24.40 -7.19 -2.05
CA THR A 169 23.32 -7.87 -2.78
C THR A 169 21.98 -7.63 -2.09
N GLU A 170 21.96 -7.64 -0.76
CA GLU A 170 20.77 -7.30 0.02
C GLU A 170 20.31 -5.87 -0.26
N ILE A 171 21.22 -4.90 -0.23
CA ILE A 171 20.91 -3.50 -0.58
C ILE A 171 20.34 -3.41 -2.01
N LEU A 172 20.98 -4.07 -2.98
CA LEU A 172 20.50 -4.06 -4.37
C LEU A 172 19.08 -4.65 -4.48
N LEU A 173 18.82 -5.77 -3.80
CA LEU A 173 17.50 -6.39 -3.77
C LEU A 173 16.47 -5.47 -3.10
N ALA A 174 16.82 -4.80 -2.01
CA ALA A 174 15.95 -3.84 -1.35
C ALA A 174 15.61 -2.66 -2.27
N LEU A 175 16.59 -2.11 -3.00
CA LEU A 175 16.38 -1.07 -4.02
C LEU A 175 15.45 -1.53 -5.15
N VAL A 176 15.51 -2.80 -5.57
CA VAL A 176 14.57 -3.36 -6.55
C VAL A 176 13.15 -3.35 -5.98
N VAL A 177 12.98 -3.76 -4.72
CA VAL A 177 11.65 -3.74 -4.07
C VAL A 177 11.11 -2.31 -3.90
N MET A 178 11.98 -1.30 -3.76
CA MET A 178 11.59 0.11 -3.75
C MET A 178 10.94 0.62 -5.03
N THR A 179 10.98 -0.13 -6.12
CA THR A 179 10.24 0.23 -7.34
C THR A 179 8.73 0.02 -7.20
N GLN A 180 8.27 -0.70 -6.18
CA GLN A 180 6.85 -1.02 -6.01
C GLN A 180 5.97 0.22 -5.73
N PRO A 181 6.31 1.17 -4.83
CA PRO A 181 5.47 2.34 -4.64
C PRO A 181 5.32 3.23 -5.87
N PRO A 182 6.40 3.49 -6.67
CA PRO A 182 6.25 4.12 -7.98
C PRO A 182 5.32 3.36 -8.94
N LEU A 183 5.39 2.03 -9.02
CA LEU A 183 4.49 1.23 -9.86
C LEU A 183 3.02 1.35 -9.41
N TRP A 184 2.80 1.44 -8.11
CA TRP A 184 1.48 1.70 -7.55
C TRP A 184 0.96 3.09 -7.96
N ALA A 185 1.76 4.14 -7.76
CA ALA A 185 1.42 5.50 -8.15
C ALA A 185 1.16 5.63 -9.66
N LEU A 186 1.92 4.93 -10.50
CA LEU A 186 1.73 4.90 -11.95
C LEU A 186 0.41 4.23 -12.35
N SER A 187 0.08 3.10 -11.73
CA SER A 187 -1.19 2.40 -11.98
C SER A 187 -2.37 3.28 -11.59
N PHE A 188 -2.26 3.91 -10.44
CA PHE A 188 -3.22 4.89 -9.95
C PHE A 188 -3.41 6.05 -10.93
N TYR A 189 -2.31 6.72 -11.32
CA TYR A 189 -2.37 7.87 -12.22
C TYR A 189 -3.00 7.52 -13.57
N LYS A 190 -2.69 6.35 -14.13
CA LYS A 190 -3.32 5.86 -15.37
C LYS A 190 -4.83 5.76 -15.23
N MET A 191 -5.30 5.12 -14.15
CA MET A 191 -6.74 4.97 -13.92
C MET A 191 -7.44 6.30 -13.69
N TRP A 192 -6.88 7.18 -12.85
CA TRP A 192 -7.43 8.51 -12.61
C TRP A 192 -7.56 9.30 -13.91
N LYS A 193 -6.51 9.30 -14.74
CA LYS A 193 -6.52 9.98 -16.04
C LYS A 193 -7.60 9.41 -16.98
N THR A 194 -7.75 8.09 -17.04
CA THR A 194 -8.81 7.46 -17.83
C THR A 194 -10.20 7.86 -17.35
N ALA A 195 -10.44 7.87 -16.05
CA ALA A 195 -11.71 8.30 -15.47
C ALA A 195 -12.03 9.77 -15.80
N MET A 196 -11.06 10.67 -15.65
CA MET A 196 -11.21 12.10 -15.95
C MET A 196 -11.46 12.38 -17.44
N ASN A 197 -10.77 11.68 -18.33
CA ASN A 197 -10.97 11.85 -19.77
C ASN A 197 -12.38 11.44 -20.19
N ARG A 198 -12.88 10.31 -19.69
CA ARG A 198 -14.24 9.84 -20.00
C ARG A 198 -15.32 10.75 -19.43
N ALA A 199 -15.12 11.28 -18.21
CA ALA A 199 -16.04 12.25 -17.63
C ALA A 199 -16.19 13.51 -18.49
N ARG A 200 -15.11 13.97 -19.13
CA ARG A 200 -15.14 15.10 -20.08
C ARG A 200 -15.82 14.77 -21.40
N GLU A 201 -15.75 13.52 -21.85
CA GLU A 201 -16.43 13.09 -23.09
C GLU A 201 -17.94 12.92 -22.90
N SER A 202 -18.39 12.70 -21.66
CA SER A 202 -19.81 12.57 -21.30
C SER A 202 -20.53 13.89 -20.95
N SER A 203 -19.80 15.00 -20.86
CA SER A 203 -20.32 16.35 -20.56
C SER A 203 -20.42 17.21 -21.80
#